data_AF-A0A1J9PWS1-F1
#
_entry.id   AF-A0A1J9PWS1-F1
#
_cell.length_a   1.000
_cell.length_b   1.000
_cell.length_c   1.000
_cell.angle_alpha   90.00
_cell.angle_beta   90.00
_cell.angle_gamma   90.00
#
_symmetry.space_group_name_H-M   'P 1'
#
loop_
_entity.id
_entity.type
_entity.pdbx_description
1 polymer ?
#
loop_
_entity_poly.entity_id
_entity_poly.type
_entity_poly.pdbx_seq_one_letter_code
_entity_poly.pdbx_strand_id
1 'polypeptide(L)'
;MQLKTSLLHLTHLLTLASAHFELIKPASRGTEYDKLGEFPCGGLSVSSRRTEVSLKDPKINIALKMGHDRSAVQVLVGLGSDPGTNFNITVVPTLLEEGLGDFCLEDVKLTEDMLGTRLTEGLNATLQVVTNGDPNGGLYNCADLVFTASASNPDDDDSCRNGTGVTARPFPESAGRINANESTPNGERQGGGNGGGDDQGGENPGNAAASLQAAVWGVLGAAVLAAGALL
;
A
#
# COMPACT_ATOMS: atom_id res chain seq x y z
N MET A 1 -27.92 47.62 -28.68
CA MET A 1 -28.09 46.52 -27.70
C MET A 1 -26.92 45.58 -27.89
N GLN A 2 -25.93 45.58 -27.00
CA GLN A 2 -24.79 44.66 -27.03
C GLN A 2 -24.97 43.66 -25.88
N LEU A 3 -25.22 42.39 -26.22
CA LEU A 3 -25.32 41.30 -25.26
C LEU A 3 -23.91 40.99 -24.73
N LYS A 4 -23.69 41.25 -23.45
CA LYS A 4 -22.51 40.78 -22.72
C LYS A 4 -22.65 39.27 -22.52
N THR A 5 -21.90 38.47 -23.28
CA THR A 5 -21.72 37.04 -23.01
C THR A 5 -20.87 36.85 -21.77
N SER A 6 -21.55 36.62 -20.64
CA SER A 6 -20.91 36.19 -19.39
C SER A 6 -20.44 34.75 -19.57
N LEU A 7 -19.13 34.53 -19.70
CA LEU A 7 -18.54 33.20 -19.58
C LEU A 7 -18.73 32.73 -18.13
N LEU A 8 -19.65 31.78 -17.91
CA LEU A 8 -19.66 30.99 -16.68
C LEU A 8 -18.47 30.04 -16.73
N HIS A 9 -17.46 30.30 -15.90
CA HIS A 9 -16.41 29.33 -15.59
C HIS A 9 -17.01 28.22 -14.74
N LEU A 10 -17.40 27.12 -15.37
CA LEU A 10 -17.76 25.87 -14.70
C LEU A 10 -16.46 25.23 -14.19
N THR A 11 -16.04 25.59 -12.97
CA THR A 11 -14.94 24.90 -12.28
C THR A 11 -15.41 23.50 -11.94
N HIS A 12 -14.95 22.48 -12.68
CA HIS A 12 -15.07 21.10 -12.27
C HIS A 12 -14.28 20.91 -10.97
N LEU A 13 -14.98 20.73 -9.85
CA LEU A 13 -14.40 20.07 -8.68
C LEU A 13 -14.11 18.64 -9.11
N LEU A 14 -12.86 18.36 -9.50
CA LEU A 14 -12.38 16.99 -9.54
C LEU A 14 -12.55 16.45 -8.12
N THR A 15 -13.48 15.51 -7.95
CA THR A 15 -13.52 14.68 -6.75
C THR A 15 -12.23 13.88 -6.77
N LEU A 16 -11.24 14.27 -5.96
CA LEU A 16 -10.12 13.39 -5.68
C LEU A 16 -10.73 12.17 -4.96
N ALA A 17 -10.91 11.08 -5.69
CA ALA A 17 -11.22 9.80 -5.06
C ALA A 17 -10.04 9.48 -4.16
N SER A 18 -10.30 9.35 -2.87
CA SER A 18 -9.28 9.03 -1.89
C SER A 18 -8.96 7.54 -2.01
N ALA A 19 -7.86 7.16 -2.66
CA ALA A 19 -7.41 5.77 -2.71
C ALA A 19 -6.89 5.22 -1.36
N HIS A 20 -6.96 6.00 -0.28
CA HIS A 20 -6.55 5.60 1.05
C HIS A 20 -7.35 4.40 1.57
N PHE A 21 -6.69 3.60 2.41
CA PHE A 21 -7.31 2.53 3.16
C PHE A 21 -6.90 2.60 4.64
N GLU A 22 -7.72 2.04 5.51
CA GLU A 22 -7.43 1.91 6.93
C GLU A 22 -7.12 0.45 7.27
N LEU A 23 -6.10 0.20 8.10
CA LEU A 23 -5.88 -1.10 8.73
C LEU A 23 -6.53 -1.09 10.12
N ILE A 24 -7.67 -1.77 10.24
CA ILE A 24 -8.46 -1.82 11.47
C ILE A 24 -7.91 -2.91 12.40
N LYS A 25 -7.66 -4.09 11.84
CA LYS A 25 -7.12 -5.26 12.55
C LYS A 25 -6.03 -5.93 11.71
N PRO A 26 -4.90 -6.36 12.28
CA PRO A 26 -4.42 -6.03 13.64
C PRO A 26 -4.26 -4.52 13.84
N ALA A 27 -4.15 -4.05 15.09
CA ALA A 27 -4.14 -2.62 15.38
C ALA A 27 -3.00 -1.90 14.62
N SER A 28 -3.35 -0.92 13.79
CA SER A 28 -2.39 -0.12 13.03
C SER A 28 -1.47 0.71 13.94
N ARG A 29 -0.28 1.04 13.44
CA ARG A 29 0.62 2.04 14.02
C ARG A 29 -0.03 3.43 14.18
N GLY A 30 -1.03 3.77 13.38
CA GLY A 30 -1.75 5.04 13.50
C GLY A 30 -2.70 5.35 12.35
N THR A 31 -3.38 6.48 12.46
CA THR A 31 -4.45 6.91 11.54
C THR A 31 -4.03 8.12 10.69
N GLU A 32 -2.72 8.29 10.43
CA GLU A 32 -2.23 9.38 9.58
C GLU A 32 -2.32 9.01 8.11
N TYR A 33 -3.53 9.12 7.57
CA TYR A 33 -3.86 8.67 6.22
C TYR A 33 -3.07 9.40 5.13
N ASP A 34 -2.77 10.68 5.31
CA ASP A 34 -2.00 11.47 4.33
C ASP A 34 -0.57 10.96 4.12
N LYS A 35 -0.05 10.15 5.06
CA LYS A 35 1.30 9.57 4.97
C LYS A 35 1.32 8.17 4.38
N LEU A 36 0.17 7.56 4.02
CA LEU A 36 0.16 6.18 3.55
C LEU A 36 1.04 5.95 2.31
N GLY A 37 1.34 6.97 1.51
CA GLY A 37 2.29 6.87 0.39
C GLY A 37 3.78 6.77 0.79
N GLU A 38 4.11 7.01 2.06
CA GLU A 38 5.48 6.95 2.59
C GLU A 38 5.86 5.50 2.92
N PHE A 39 6.73 4.91 2.11
CA PHE A 39 7.25 3.58 2.38
C PHE A 39 8.38 3.63 3.43
N PRO A 40 8.43 2.69 4.40
CA PRO A 40 7.39 1.70 4.75
C PRO A 40 6.37 2.26 5.77
N CYS A 41 5.27 1.54 5.97
CA CYS A 41 4.33 1.78 7.08
C CYS A 41 3.71 3.18 7.17
N GLY A 42 3.63 3.91 6.06
CA GLY A 42 3.17 5.29 6.06
C GLY A 42 4.09 6.23 6.85
N GLY A 43 5.40 5.93 6.88
CA GLY A 43 6.40 6.68 7.63
C GLY A 43 6.29 6.58 9.15
N LEU A 44 5.35 5.77 9.68
CA LEU A 44 5.09 5.68 11.12
C LEU A 44 6.10 4.74 11.82
N SER A 45 6.60 5.20 12.97
CA SER A 45 7.49 4.43 13.83
C SER A 45 6.82 3.18 14.40
N VAL A 46 7.61 2.16 14.72
CA VAL A 46 7.17 0.95 15.42
C VAL A 46 6.33 1.29 16.66
N SER A 47 5.19 0.63 16.80
CA SER A 47 4.32 0.72 17.96
C SER A 47 4.88 -0.09 19.13
N SER A 48 4.75 0.46 20.34
CA SER A 48 4.99 -0.29 21.58
C SER A 48 3.86 -1.28 21.90
N ARG A 49 2.68 -1.10 21.29
CA ARG A 49 1.51 -1.98 21.44
C ARG A 49 1.49 -2.97 20.28
N ARG A 50 2.04 -4.16 20.53
CA ARG A 50 2.05 -5.26 19.56
C ARG A 50 0.79 -6.10 19.71
N THR A 51 0.24 -6.55 18.60
CA THR A 51 -0.83 -7.55 18.59
C THR A 51 -0.22 -8.91 18.85
N GLU A 52 -0.77 -9.65 19.81
CA GLU A 52 -0.31 -11.00 20.13
C GLU A 52 -0.78 -12.00 19.07
N VAL A 53 0.09 -12.93 18.68
CA VAL A 53 -0.19 -14.02 17.75
C VAL A 53 0.07 -15.35 18.44
N SER A 54 -0.88 -16.28 18.39
CA SER A 54 -0.75 -17.56 19.07
C SER A 54 0.36 -18.42 18.47
N LEU A 55 1.24 -18.96 19.31
CA LEU A 55 2.22 -19.98 18.88
C LEU A 55 1.56 -21.32 18.54
N LYS A 56 0.36 -21.61 19.08
CA LYS A 56 -0.34 -22.88 18.85
C LYS A 56 -1.08 -22.90 17.54
N ASP A 57 -1.62 -21.76 17.14
CA ASP A 57 -2.38 -21.56 15.91
C ASP A 57 -2.03 -20.17 15.35
N PRO A 58 -0.88 -20.03 14.66
CA PRO A 58 -0.34 -18.74 14.23
C PRO A 58 -1.12 -18.23 13.03
N LYS A 59 -2.27 -17.64 13.29
CA LYS A 59 -3.14 -17.02 12.30
C LYS A 59 -3.68 -15.68 12.81
N ILE A 60 -4.03 -14.80 11.89
CA ILE A 60 -4.60 -13.48 12.20
C ILE A 60 -5.71 -13.14 11.21
N ASN A 61 -6.67 -12.34 11.68
CA ASN A 61 -7.65 -11.68 10.84
C ASN A 61 -7.10 -10.30 10.43
N ILE A 62 -7.19 -9.96 9.14
CA ILE A 62 -6.80 -8.66 8.62
C ILE A 62 -8.04 -7.93 8.14
N ALA A 63 -8.48 -6.93 8.91
CA ALA A 63 -9.64 -6.12 8.59
C ALA A 63 -9.20 -4.74 8.09
N LEU A 64 -9.70 -4.35 6.92
CA LEU A 64 -9.41 -3.11 6.23
C LEU A 64 -10.68 -2.29 6.00
N LYS A 65 -10.53 -0.96 5.92
CA LYS A 65 -11.53 -0.08 5.32
C LYS A 65 -11.03 0.45 3.99
N MET A 66 -11.65 0.03 2.89
CA MET A 66 -11.27 0.37 1.53
C MET A 66 -11.95 1.67 1.07
N GLY A 67 -11.15 2.65 0.65
CA GLY A 67 -11.62 3.94 0.10
C GLY A 67 -11.69 4.00 -1.42
N HIS A 68 -11.18 2.98 -2.11
CA HIS A 68 -11.20 2.86 -3.57
C HIS A 68 -12.10 1.68 -3.99
N ASP A 69 -12.76 1.78 -5.15
CA ASP A 69 -13.73 0.76 -5.60
C ASP A 69 -13.06 -0.52 -6.11
N ARG A 70 -11.79 -0.44 -6.53
CA ARG A 70 -10.96 -1.58 -6.95
C ARG A 70 -9.51 -1.37 -6.54
N SER A 71 -8.93 -2.33 -5.83
CA SER A 71 -7.54 -2.24 -5.36
C SER A 71 -6.80 -3.55 -5.57
N ALA A 72 -5.54 -3.49 -6.00
CA ALA A 72 -4.59 -4.57 -5.77
C ALA A 72 -4.15 -4.52 -4.30
N VAL A 73 -4.29 -5.63 -3.57
CA VAL A 73 -3.95 -5.73 -2.14
C VAL A 73 -2.94 -6.85 -1.94
N GLN A 74 -1.93 -6.62 -1.11
CA GLN A 74 -0.90 -7.60 -0.75
C GLN A 74 -0.59 -7.47 0.74
N VAL A 75 -0.17 -8.58 1.36
CA VAL A 75 0.29 -8.57 2.75
C VAL A 75 1.70 -9.13 2.82
N LEU A 76 2.60 -8.31 3.37
CA LEU A 76 4.01 -8.61 3.57
C LEU A 76 4.34 -8.64 5.06
N VAL A 77 5.37 -9.38 5.42
CA VAL A 77 5.89 -9.45 6.79
C VAL A 77 7.40 -9.16 6.80
N GLY A 78 7.83 -8.38 7.78
CA GLY A 78 9.22 -8.25 8.19
C GLY A 78 9.42 -8.81 9.60
N LEU A 79 10.47 -9.60 9.80
CA LEU A 79 10.79 -10.20 11.10
C LEU A 79 11.68 -9.29 11.94
N GLY A 80 11.50 -9.34 13.26
CA GLY A 80 12.24 -8.54 14.23
C GLY A 80 11.40 -7.47 14.91
N SER A 81 12.00 -6.79 15.89
CA SER A 81 11.34 -5.70 16.61
C SER A 81 11.22 -4.43 15.77
N ASP A 82 12.14 -4.20 14.85
CA ASP A 82 12.10 -3.08 13.92
C ASP A 82 12.71 -3.53 12.59
N PRO A 83 11.90 -4.02 11.64
CA PRO A 83 12.41 -4.56 10.39
C PRO A 83 12.90 -3.48 9.42
N GLY A 84 12.72 -2.18 9.72
CA GLY A 84 13.03 -1.09 8.79
C GLY A 84 12.28 -1.30 7.47
N THR A 85 13.02 -1.45 6.36
CA THR A 85 12.47 -1.70 5.02
C THR A 85 12.38 -3.18 4.63
N ASN A 86 12.74 -4.11 5.53
CA ASN A 86 12.88 -5.52 5.23
C ASN A 86 11.54 -6.30 5.27
N PHE A 87 10.62 -5.97 4.36
CA PHE A 87 9.35 -6.66 4.15
C PHE A 87 9.47 -7.65 2.99
N ASN A 88 10.18 -8.76 3.21
CA ASN A 88 10.55 -9.72 2.17
C ASN A 88 9.71 -11.02 2.18
N ILE A 89 8.82 -11.19 3.17
CA ILE A 89 7.98 -12.39 3.29
C ILE A 89 6.57 -12.05 2.78
N THR A 90 6.12 -12.71 1.72
CA THR A 90 4.74 -12.56 1.23
C THR A 90 3.84 -13.57 1.92
N VAL A 91 2.89 -13.10 2.73
CA VAL A 91 1.92 -13.97 3.41
C VAL A 91 0.56 -14.00 2.71
N VAL A 92 0.22 -12.92 2.01
CA VAL A 92 -0.90 -12.88 1.06
C VAL A 92 -0.35 -12.33 -0.25
N PRO A 93 -0.26 -13.16 -1.32
CA PRO A 93 0.09 -12.70 -2.65
C PRO A 93 -0.88 -11.63 -3.15
N THR A 94 -0.45 -10.84 -4.12
CA THR A 94 -1.28 -9.75 -4.63
C THR A 94 -2.59 -10.30 -5.18
N LEU A 95 -3.69 -9.76 -4.68
CA LEU A 95 -5.05 -10.11 -5.07
C LEU A 95 -5.80 -8.86 -5.53
N LEU A 96 -6.89 -9.07 -6.26
CA LEU A 96 -7.85 -8.02 -6.53
C LEU A 96 -8.87 -7.96 -5.39
N GLU A 97 -9.08 -6.78 -4.85
CA GLU A 97 -10.20 -6.39 -4.02
C GLU A 97 -11.13 -5.48 -4.84
N GLU A 98 -12.44 -5.74 -4.81
CA GLU A 98 -13.47 -4.93 -5.46
C GLU A 98 -14.57 -4.59 -4.46
N GLY A 99 -14.81 -3.30 -4.23
CA GLY A 99 -15.82 -2.78 -3.31
C GLY A 99 -15.29 -1.66 -2.42
N LEU A 100 -16.21 -0.87 -1.87
CA LEU A 100 -15.89 0.16 -0.86
C LEU A 100 -16.27 -0.34 0.53
N GLY A 101 -15.55 0.13 1.54
CA GLY A 101 -15.87 -0.12 2.94
C GLY A 101 -15.14 -1.34 3.49
N ASP A 102 -15.83 -2.15 4.29
CA ASP A 102 -15.15 -3.13 5.13
C ASP A 102 -14.74 -4.35 4.31
N PHE A 103 -13.44 -4.68 4.33
CA PHE A 103 -12.84 -5.83 3.67
C PHE A 103 -12.05 -6.65 4.68
N CYS A 104 -12.17 -7.97 4.62
CA CYS A 104 -11.58 -8.88 5.59
C CYS A 104 -10.88 -10.06 4.91
N LEU A 105 -9.64 -10.30 5.34
CA LEU A 105 -8.91 -11.54 5.12
C LEU A 105 -8.91 -12.33 6.43
N GLU A 106 -9.76 -13.35 6.50
CA GLU A 106 -9.88 -14.22 7.67
C GLU A 106 -8.75 -15.27 7.70
N ASP A 107 -8.34 -15.65 8.91
CA ASP A 107 -7.48 -16.81 9.16
C ASP A 107 -6.17 -16.83 8.33
N VAL A 108 -5.57 -15.66 8.09
CA VAL A 108 -4.29 -15.54 7.40
C VAL A 108 -3.20 -16.19 8.24
N LYS A 109 -2.65 -17.30 7.73
CA LYS A 109 -1.67 -18.11 8.44
C LYS A 109 -0.27 -17.49 8.37
N LEU A 110 0.43 -17.54 9.49
CA LEU A 110 1.81 -17.09 9.67
C LEU A 110 2.69 -18.28 10.08
N THR A 111 2.73 -19.31 9.22
CA THR A 111 3.42 -20.58 9.53
C THR A 111 4.95 -20.44 9.51
N GLU A 112 5.66 -21.35 10.20
CA GLU A 112 7.14 -21.40 10.20
C GLU A 112 7.72 -21.50 8.78
N ASP A 113 7.08 -22.29 7.90
CA ASP A 113 7.48 -22.46 6.50
C ASP A 113 7.36 -21.15 5.72
N MET A 114 6.23 -20.45 5.88
CA MET A 114 6.00 -19.15 5.26
C MET A 114 6.97 -18.08 5.75
N LEU A 115 7.24 -18.05 7.07
CA LEU A 115 8.13 -17.04 7.65
C LEU A 115 9.62 -17.40 7.51
N GLY A 116 9.95 -18.63 7.11
CA GLY A 116 11.33 -19.11 6.99
C GLY A 116 12.08 -19.19 8.33
N THR A 117 11.36 -19.23 9.46
CA THR A 117 11.95 -19.27 10.80
C THR A 117 11.05 -20.03 11.76
N ARG A 118 11.64 -20.51 12.87
CA ARG A 118 10.87 -21.08 13.98
C ARG A 118 10.09 -19.99 14.70
N LEU A 119 8.86 -20.30 15.09
CA LEU A 119 8.05 -19.43 15.93
C LEU A 119 8.42 -19.66 17.40
N THR A 120 8.86 -18.61 18.09
CA THR A 120 9.26 -18.68 19.49
C THR A 120 8.58 -17.59 20.31
N GLU A 121 8.46 -17.82 21.61
CA GLU A 121 7.95 -16.83 22.56
C GLU A 121 8.69 -15.50 22.42
N GLY A 122 7.95 -14.40 22.28
CA GLY A 122 8.50 -13.05 22.11
C GLY A 122 9.09 -12.76 20.74
N LEU A 123 8.96 -13.66 19.75
CA LEU A 123 9.34 -13.34 18.37
C LEU A 123 8.51 -12.15 17.91
N ASN A 124 9.18 -11.08 17.52
CA ASN A 124 8.53 -9.89 16.99
C ASN A 124 8.49 -9.93 15.47
N ALA A 125 7.44 -9.37 14.91
CA ALA A 125 7.31 -9.12 13.48
C ALA A 125 6.55 -7.81 13.24
N THR A 126 6.57 -7.33 12.02
CA THR A 126 5.67 -6.28 11.53
C THR A 126 4.99 -6.79 10.28
N LEU A 127 3.66 -6.69 10.26
CA LEU A 127 2.84 -6.90 9.09
C LEU A 127 2.68 -5.57 8.36
N GLN A 128 2.85 -5.57 7.04
CA GLN A 128 2.55 -4.45 6.17
C GLN A 128 1.50 -4.86 5.15
N VAL A 129 0.35 -4.19 5.20
CA VAL A 129 -0.63 -4.21 4.12
C VAL A 129 -0.19 -3.19 3.08
N VAL A 130 -0.16 -3.63 1.82
CA VAL A 130 0.20 -2.82 0.68
C VAL A 130 -1.00 -2.79 -0.26
N THR A 131 -1.39 -1.60 -0.71
CA THR A 131 -2.29 -1.45 -1.86
C THR A 131 -1.57 -0.74 -2.99
N ASN A 132 -2.06 -0.86 -4.22
CA ASN A 132 -1.67 0.10 -5.26
C ASN A 132 -2.12 1.51 -4.87
N GLY A 133 -1.36 2.51 -5.32
CA GLY A 133 -1.78 3.89 -5.33
C GLY A 133 -2.64 4.20 -6.57
N ASP A 134 -3.28 5.36 -6.55
CA ASP A 134 -3.97 5.93 -7.71
C ASP A 134 -3.37 7.33 -8.00
N PRO A 135 -2.80 7.58 -9.19
CA PRO A 135 -2.68 6.67 -10.34
C PRO A 135 -1.50 5.70 -10.29
N ASN A 136 -0.50 5.95 -9.44
CA ASN A 136 0.74 5.15 -9.37
C ASN A 136 1.28 5.07 -7.94
N GLY A 137 2.25 4.18 -7.72
CA GLY A 137 2.88 3.92 -6.44
C GLY A 137 2.09 2.92 -5.60
N GLY A 138 2.29 3.00 -4.29
CA GLY A 138 1.56 2.17 -3.33
C GLY A 138 1.25 2.92 -2.06
N LEU A 139 0.31 2.37 -1.31
CA LEU A 139 -0.05 2.82 0.02
C LEU A 139 0.28 1.73 1.03
N TYR A 140 0.77 2.13 2.20
CA TYR A 140 1.37 1.24 3.18
C TYR A 140 0.78 1.49 4.56
N ASN A 141 0.26 0.45 5.18
CA ASN A 141 -0.18 0.49 6.58
C ASN A 141 0.38 -0.72 7.32
N CYS A 142 0.82 -0.52 8.56
CA CYS A 142 1.50 -1.56 9.32
C CYS A 142 0.86 -1.82 10.68
N ALA A 143 0.95 -3.06 11.10
CA ALA A 143 0.69 -3.48 12.47
C ALA A 143 1.87 -4.29 13.00
N ASP A 144 2.24 -4.03 14.25
CA ASP A 144 3.34 -4.72 14.92
C ASP A 144 2.81 -5.94 15.68
N LEU A 145 3.49 -7.06 15.54
CA LEU A 145 3.09 -8.37 16.05
C LEU A 145 4.11 -8.90 17.06
N VAL A 146 3.65 -9.73 17.99
CA VAL A 146 4.47 -10.55 18.89
C VAL A 146 3.88 -11.95 19.01
N PHE A 147 4.70 -12.98 18.79
CA PHE A 147 4.27 -14.36 18.94
C PHE A 147 4.38 -14.81 20.39
N THR A 148 3.34 -15.43 20.91
CA THR A 148 3.29 -15.89 22.30
C THR A 148 2.39 -17.12 22.48
N ALA A 149 2.71 -17.95 23.48
CA ALA A 149 1.90 -19.10 23.88
C ALA A 149 0.64 -18.70 24.67
N SER A 150 0.57 -17.47 25.20
CA SER A 150 -0.58 -16.98 25.98
C SER A 150 -1.71 -16.40 25.13
N ALA A 151 -1.43 -16.06 23.86
CA ALA A 151 -2.44 -15.52 22.98
C ALA A 151 -3.53 -16.55 22.69
N SER A 152 -4.78 -16.10 22.80
CA SER A 152 -5.91 -16.77 22.18
C SER A 152 -5.83 -16.62 20.66
N ASN A 153 -6.55 -17.48 19.96
CA ASN A 153 -6.77 -17.32 18.52
C ASN A 153 -7.38 -15.94 18.24
N PRO A 154 -7.20 -15.38 17.03
CA PRO A 154 -7.86 -14.13 16.67
C PRO A 154 -9.35 -14.26 16.97
N ASP A 155 -9.85 -13.37 17.82
CA ASP A 155 -11.25 -13.41 18.22
C ASP A 155 -12.14 -13.31 16.98
N ASP A 156 -13.14 -14.19 16.88
CA ASP A 156 -14.27 -14.10 15.95
C ASP A 156 -15.19 -12.92 16.33
N ASP A 157 -14.61 -11.76 16.64
CA ASP A 157 -15.41 -10.56 16.78
C ASP A 157 -15.94 -10.13 15.41
N ASP A 158 -17.04 -9.39 15.40
CA ASP A 158 -17.70 -8.97 14.16
C ASP A 158 -16.85 -7.96 13.32
N SER A 159 -15.61 -7.64 13.73
CA SER A 159 -14.81 -6.59 13.09
C SER A 159 -14.15 -7.02 11.78
N CYS A 160 -13.98 -8.33 11.54
CA CYS A 160 -13.45 -8.83 10.27
C CYS A 160 -14.59 -9.44 9.46
N ARG A 161 -15.26 -8.62 8.65
CA ARG A 161 -16.30 -9.04 7.71
C ARG A 161 -16.25 -8.21 6.43
N ASN A 162 -16.67 -8.81 5.33
CA ASN A 162 -16.84 -8.09 4.07
C ASN A 162 -18.17 -7.33 4.08
N GLY A 163 -18.10 -6.06 3.68
CA GLY A 163 -19.27 -5.22 3.42
C GLY A 163 -20.09 -5.74 2.23
N THR A 164 -21.29 -5.20 2.06
CA THR A 164 -22.15 -5.58 0.93
C THR A 164 -21.48 -5.21 -0.39
N GLY A 165 -21.28 -6.21 -1.26
CA GLY A 165 -20.65 -6.01 -2.57
C GLY A 165 -19.12 -5.97 -2.55
N VAL A 166 -18.49 -6.11 -1.37
CA VAL A 166 -17.03 -6.25 -1.26
C VAL A 166 -16.65 -7.70 -1.56
N THR A 167 -15.73 -7.87 -2.51
CA THR A 167 -15.22 -9.19 -2.92
C THR A 167 -13.72 -9.15 -3.12
N ALA A 168 -13.08 -10.31 -2.99
CA ALA A 168 -11.67 -10.45 -3.33
C ALA A 168 -11.43 -11.73 -4.12
N ARG A 169 -10.49 -11.67 -5.06
CA ARG A 169 -10.06 -12.82 -5.84
C ARG A 169 -8.56 -12.79 -6.10
N PRO A 170 -7.87 -13.94 -6.00
CA PRO A 170 -6.47 -14.01 -6.39
C PRO A 170 -6.29 -13.59 -7.85
N PHE A 171 -5.18 -12.90 -8.14
CA PHE A 171 -4.74 -12.75 -9.51
C PHE A 171 -4.21 -14.08 -10.07
N PRO A 172 -4.15 -14.22 -11.42
CA PRO A 172 -3.34 -15.27 -12.03
C PRO A 172 -1.91 -15.23 -11.49
N GLU A 173 -1.24 -16.39 -11.42
CA GLU A 173 0.07 -16.54 -10.76
C GLU A 173 1.09 -15.48 -11.19
N SER A 174 1.19 -15.18 -12.48
CA SER A 174 2.12 -14.17 -13.01
C SER A 174 1.85 -12.76 -12.48
N ALA A 175 0.58 -12.39 -12.31
CA ALA A 175 0.17 -11.10 -11.80
C ALA A 175 0.20 -11.04 -10.26
N GLY A 176 -0.15 -12.14 -9.58
CA GLY A 176 -0.09 -12.23 -8.12
C GLY A 176 1.32 -12.14 -7.53
N ARG A 177 2.35 -12.30 -8.37
CA ARG A 177 3.77 -12.11 -8.03
C ARG A 177 4.28 -10.67 -8.17
N ILE A 178 3.49 -9.78 -8.75
CA ILE A 178 3.81 -8.36 -8.83
C ILE A 178 3.36 -7.74 -7.50
N ASN A 179 4.22 -6.99 -6.83
CA ASN A 179 3.84 -6.33 -5.57
C ASN A 179 2.70 -5.34 -5.80
N ALA A 180 1.81 -5.18 -4.83
CA ALA A 180 0.62 -4.32 -4.98
C ALA A 180 0.99 -2.88 -5.37
N ASN A 181 2.06 -2.33 -4.78
CA ASN A 181 2.60 -1.00 -5.08
C ASN A 181 3.24 -0.86 -6.47
N GLU A 182 3.45 -1.96 -7.19
CA GLU A 182 3.94 -2.00 -8.57
C GLU A 182 2.86 -2.45 -9.55
N SER A 183 1.64 -2.69 -9.08
CA SER A 183 0.55 -3.26 -9.87
C SER A 183 -0.62 -2.29 -10.02
N THR A 184 -1.36 -2.39 -11.12
CA THR A 184 -2.69 -1.78 -11.26
C THR A 184 -3.73 -2.68 -10.60
N PRO A 185 -4.95 -2.17 -10.32
CA PRO A 185 -6.08 -3.02 -9.91
C PRO A 185 -6.46 -4.11 -10.94
N ASN A 186 -5.88 -4.10 -12.14
CA ASN A 186 -6.09 -5.16 -13.13
C ASN A 186 -4.97 -6.22 -13.14
N GLY A 187 -3.99 -6.12 -12.24
CA GLY A 187 -2.85 -7.05 -12.16
C GLY A 187 -1.77 -6.79 -13.20
N GLU A 188 -1.76 -5.62 -13.83
CA GLU A 188 -0.72 -5.19 -14.76
C GLU A 188 0.36 -4.42 -14.01
N ARG A 189 1.61 -4.39 -14.52
CA ARG A 189 2.63 -3.52 -13.92
C ARG A 189 2.25 -2.06 -14.13
N GLN A 190 2.38 -1.23 -13.09
CA GLN A 190 2.26 0.21 -13.22
C GLN A 190 3.34 0.73 -14.17
N GLY A 191 2.94 1.59 -15.10
CA GLY A 191 3.83 2.18 -16.09
C GLY A 191 4.54 3.41 -15.54
N GLY A 192 5.86 3.31 -15.33
CA GLY A 192 6.72 4.49 -15.32
C GLY A 192 6.71 5.10 -16.71
N GLY A 193 5.87 6.11 -16.93
CA GLY A 193 5.74 6.76 -18.23
C GLY A 193 7.06 7.40 -18.69
N ASN A 194 7.75 6.73 -19.61
CA ASN A 194 8.20 7.37 -20.84
C ASN A 194 8.16 6.35 -22.00
N GLY A 195 7.17 6.52 -22.88
CA GLY A 195 7.07 5.79 -24.14
C GLY A 195 7.93 6.39 -25.23
N GLY A 196 8.32 5.55 -26.19
CA GLY A 196 9.00 5.93 -27.42
C GLY A 196 9.79 4.75 -27.96
N GLY A 197 9.11 3.86 -28.69
CA GLY A 197 9.78 2.82 -29.45
C GLY A 197 10.67 3.44 -30.53
N ASP A 198 11.90 2.95 -30.61
CA ASP A 198 12.55 2.72 -31.89
C ASP A 198 13.31 1.40 -31.78
N ASP A 199 12.90 0.48 -32.63
CA ASP A 199 13.53 -0.80 -32.87
C ASP A 199 14.77 -0.53 -33.74
N GLN A 200 15.97 -0.79 -33.21
CA GLN A 200 17.15 -1.07 -34.02
C GLN A 200 18.23 -1.76 -33.18
N GLY A 201 18.59 -2.97 -33.63
CA GLY A 201 19.37 -3.94 -32.88
C GLY A 201 20.85 -3.64 -32.70
N GLY A 202 21.50 -4.51 -31.94
CA GLY A 202 22.95 -4.55 -31.79
C GLY A 202 23.38 -5.34 -30.56
N GLU A 203 24.30 -6.27 -30.76
CA GLU A 203 24.74 -7.33 -29.84
C GLU A 203 25.44 -6.84 -28.54
N ASN A 204 25.42 -7.73 -27.54
CA ASN A 204 26.07 -7.71 -26.20
C ASN A 204 27.63 -7.65 -26.29
N PRO A 205 28.46 -7.64 -25.20
CA PRO A 205 28.30 -7.28 -23.76
C PRO A 205 29.39 -6.29 -23.25
N GLY A 206 29.25 -5.73 -22.04
CA GLY A 206 30.42 -5.26 -21.28
C GLY A 206 30.20 -4.20 -20.20
N ASN A 207 30.39 -4.61 -18.94
CA ASN A 207 30.84 -3.87 -17.76
C ASN A 207 30.26 -2.49 -17.37
N ALA A 208 29.68 -2.51 -16.15
CA ALA A 208 29.89 -1.57 -15.05
C ALA A 208 29.65 -0.07 -15.28
N ALA A 209 28.52 0.42 -14.76
CA ALA A 209 28.47 1.72 -14.09
C ALA A 209 27.27 1.76 -13.13
N ALA A 210 27.54 2.17 -11.89
CA ALA A 210 26.54 2.45 -10.88
C ALA A 210 25.57 3.54 -11.34
N SER A 211 24.27 3.28 -11.29
CA SER A 211 23.24 4.29 -11.50
C SER A 211 23.08 5.14 -10.25
N LEU A 212 23.74 6.30 -10.20
CA LEU A 212 23.28 7.41 -9.37
C LEU A 212 21.92 7.87 -9.92
N GLN A 213 20.82 7.63 -9.21
CA GLN A 213 19.58 8.36 -9.45
C GLN A 213 19.65 9.69 -8.70
N ALA A 214 19.96 10.76 -9.43
CA ALA A 214 19.76 12.12 -8.97
C ALA A 214 18.25 12.42 -8.97
N ALA A 215 17.70 12.69 -7.79
CA ALA A 215 16.36 13.21 -7.63
C ALA A 215 16.28 14.65 -8.18
N VAL A 216 15.65 14.84 -9.34
CA VAL A 216 15.22 16.16 -9.82
C VAL A 216 13.79 16.38 -9.34
N TRP A 217 13.66 17.11 -8.24
CA TRP A 217 12.39 17.72 -7.84
C TRP A 217 12.28 19.07 -8.57
N GLY A 218 11.39 19.14 -9.55
CA GLY A 218 11.10 20.35 -10.31
C GLY A 218 10.44 21.41 -9.44
N VAL A 219 11.08 22.59 -9.35
CA VAL A 219 10.51 23.79 -8.76
C VAL A 219 9.61 24.45 -9.81
N LEU A 220 8.29 24.37 -9.63
CA LEU A 220 7.33 25.20 -10.37
C LEU A 220 7.29 26.59 -9.75
N GLY A 221 7.69 27.58 -10.55
CA GLY A 221 7.79 28.98 -10.15
C GLY A 221 6.43 29.68 -10.02
N ALA A 222 6.36 30.60 -9.06
CA ALA A 222 5.36 31.65 -9.01
C ALA A 222 6.05 32.99 -9.28
N ALA A 223 5.85 33.53 -10.48
CA ALA A 223 6.21 34.90 -10.82
C ALA A 223 5.12 35.84 -10.28
N VAL A 224 5.44 36.63 -9.26
CA VAL A 224 4.57 37.74 -8.79
C VAL A 224 4.98 39.01 -9.55
N LEU A 225 4.10 39.46 -10.44
CA LEU A 225 4.18 40.76 -11.10
C LEU A 225 3.80 41.86 -10.10
N ALA A 226 4.76 42.70 -9.72
CA ALA A 226 4.48 43.97 -9.05
C ALA A 226 4.48 45.10 -10.09
N ALA A 227 3.28 45.56 -10.47
CA ALA A 227 3.08 46.82 -11.17
C ALA A 227 3.08 47.96 -10.15
N GLY A 228 3.82 49.03 -10.46
CA GLY A 228 4.12 50.14 -9.57
C GLY A 228 3.01 51.18 -9.41
N ALA A 229 3.28 52.13 -8.51
CA ALA A 229 2.57 53.38 -8.41
C ALA A 229 3.55 54.54 -8.11
N LEU A 230 3.44 55.57 -8.95
CA LEU A 230 3.61 57.01 -8.70
C LEU A 230 5.03 57.59 -8.54
N LEU A 231 5.55 58.12 -9.65
CA LEU A 231 5.59 59.57 -9.93
C LEU A 231 5.21 59.83 -11.40
#